data_AF-W0JAL8-F1
#
_entry.id   AF-W0JAL8-F1
#
_cell.length_a   1.000
_cell.length_b   1.000
_cell.length_c   1.000
_cell.angle_alpha   90.00
_cell.angle_beta   90.00
_cell.angle_gamma   90.00
#
_symmetry.space_group_name_H-M   'P 1'
#
loop_
_entity.id
_entity.type
_entity.pdbx_description
1 polymer ?
#
loop_
_entity_poly.entity_id
_entity_poly.type
_entity_poly.pdbx_seq_one_letter_code
_entity_poly.pdbx_strand_id
1 'polypeptide(L)'
;MTEAVRQSWLHVIVNTWDRAFDPGSGWLCLPGNSRRIREHAGDGKEVESLYYALALLELADRPRQGRAEAIMARVMAWQKTTAIPQAARDLGMGLWLIRFRHRTRLPAELRQQLEEACLDAAHLAARTDATAASVFVQLAAAEPGHDDTGMRGLLEDLMRMVSTASPQETASLLVALHAIESNVRHPLVREQIGPLVVSAWREAARRFGRSGKDRPDAVTTALAMRATQGLAGGAIVPEADQLRALLCVLAINLRLPDAFPETLAALWASGPGPVRKSPVAGLEVGAF
;
A
#
# COMPACT_ATOMS: atom_id res chain seq x y z
N MET A 1 10.75 6.90 -10.88
CA MET A 1 10.40 5.64 -11.53
C MET A 1 9.54 5.95 -12.74
N THR A 2 9.95 5.50 -13.91
CA THR A 2 9.15 5.62 -15.13
C THR A 2 7.94 4.67 -15.06
N GLU A 3 6.91 4.94 -15.87
CA GLU A 3 5.76 4.03 -15.97
C GLU A 3 6.17 2.63 -16.45
N ALA A 4 7.18 2.52 -17.31
CA ALA A 4 7.74 1.24 -17.75
C ALA A 4 8.27 0.39 -16.58
N VAL A 5 8.99 1.01 -15.63
CA VAL A 5 9.47 0.30 -14.42
C VAL A 5 8.30 -0.06 -13.51
N ARG A 6 7.27 0.80 -13.38
CA ARG A 6 6.03 0.48 -12.65
C ARG A 6 5.38 -0.80 -13.19
N GLN A 7 5.20 -0.83 -14.51
CA GLN A 7 4.58 -1.95 -15.22
C GLN A 7 5.42 -3.22 -15.08
N SER A 8 6.75 -3.12 -15.21
CA SER A 8 7.64 -4.26 -15.01
C SER A 8 7.48 -4.89 -13.62
N TRP A 9 7.38 -4.08 -12.56
CA TRP A 9 7.17 -4.61 -11.20
C TRP A 9 5.77 -5.17 -11.00
N LEU A 10 4.74 -4.54 -11.56
CA LEU A 10 3.38 -5.10 -11.55
C LEU A 10 3.33 -6.47 -12.24
N HIS A 11 4.02 -6.64 -13.37
CA HIS A 11 4.14 -7.94 -14.03
C HIS A 11 4.84 -8.97 -13.14
N VAL A 12 5.91 -8.61 -12.42
CA VAL A 12 6.58 -9.52 -11.48
C VAL A 12 5.63 -9.96 -10.35
N ILE A 13 4.90 -9.02 -9.74
CA ILE A 13 3.93 -9.31 -8.69
C ILE A 13 2.84 -10.26 -9.23
N VAL A 14 2.23 -9.90 -10.36
CA VAL A 14 1.13 -10.69 -10.94
C VAL A 14 1.61 -12.06 -11.39
N ASN A 15 2.77 -12.19 -12.02
CA ASN A 15 3.31 -13.50 -12.42
C ASN A 15 3.63 -14.39 -11.21
N THR A 16 4.04 -13.79 -10.09
CA THR A 16 4.29 -14.52 -8.85
C THR A 16 2.98 -15.04 -8.25
N TRP A 17 1.96 -14.19 -8.18
CA TRP A 17 0.65 -14.58 -7.66
C TRP A 17 -0.15 -15.48 -8.62
N ASP A 18 0.01 -15.35 -9.94
CA ASP A 18 -0.57 -16.26 -10.93
C ASP A 18 -0.14 -17.71 -10.69
N ARG A 19 1.09 -17.94 -10.22
CA ARG A 19 1.62 -19.28 -9.90
C ARG A 19 1.07 -19.84 -8.59
N ALA A 20 0.62 -18.98 -7.68
CA ALA A 20 0.07 -19.36 -6.39
C ALA A 20 -1.47 -19.33 -6.36
N PHE A 21 -2.10 -18.79 -7.40
CA PHE A 21 -3.56 -18.74 -7.52
C PHE A 21 -4.08 -20.13 -7.87
N ASP A 22 -4.99 -20.64 -7.06
CA ASP A 22 -5.67 -21.91 -7.32
C ASP A 22 -7.03 -21.64 -7.98
N PRO A 23 -7.21 -21.98 -9.28
CA PRO A 23 -8.48 -21.80 -9.96
C PRO A 23 -9.62 -22.64 -9.37
N GLY A 24 -9.31 -23.77 -8.71
CA GLY A 24 -10.31 -24.65 -8.11
C GLY A 24 -10.98 -24.00 -6.89
N SER A 25 -10.17 -23.47 -5.98
CA SER A 25 -10.68 -22.73 -4.81
C SER A 25 -11.02 -21.27 -5.11
N GLY A 26 -10.50 -20.70 -6.21
CA GLY A 26 -10.68 -19.29 -6.57
C GLY A 26 -9.95 -18.31 -5.65
N TRP A 27 -8.95 -18.80 -4.90
CA TRP A 27 -8.19 -18.03 -3.92
C TRP A 27 -6.69 -18.05 -4.23
N LEU A 28 -5.99 -17.03 -3.75
CA LEU A 28 -4.54 -17.01 -3.72
C LEU A 28 -4.02 -17.85 -2.55
N CYS A 29 -3.31 -18.93 -2.84
CA CYS A 29 -2.81 -19.89 -1.85
C CYS A 29 -1.30 -19.74 -1.70
N LEU A 30 -0.85 -18.76 -0.91
CA LEU A 30 0.57 -18.55 -0.65
C LEU A 30 1.15 -19.70 0.20
N PRO A 31 2.37 -20.20 -0.11
CA PRO A 31 3.00 -21.24 0.71
C PRO A 31 3.16 -20.79 2.17
N GLY A 32 2.72 -21.62 3.11
CA GLY A 32 2.64 -21.29 4.55
C GLY A 32 3.96 -21.06 5.30
N ASN A 33 5.06 -20.74 4.61
CA ASN A 33 6.40 -20.58 5.19
C ASN A 33 6.71 -19.14 5.63
N SER A 34 5.88 -18.16 5.27
CA SER A 34 6.04 -16.79 5.79
C SER A 34 5.55 -16.75 7.24
N ARG A 35 6.51 -16.85 8.18
CA ARG A 35 6.30 -16.92 9.64
C ARG A 35 5.32 -15.87 10.20
N ARG A 36 5.22 -14.70 9.55
CA ARG A 36 4.30 -13.61 9.91
C ARG A 36 2.84 -13.79 9.45
N ILE A 37 2.58 -14.60 8.43
CA ILE A 37 1.20 -14.88 7.95
C ILE A 37 0.44 -15.73 8.99
N ARG A 38 1.14 -16.50 9.84
CA ARG A 38 0.53 -17.36 10.86
C ARG A 38 0.11 -16.63 12.14
N GLU A 39 0.66 -15.45 12.41
CA GLU A 39 0.46 -14.74 13.70
C GLU A 39 -0.84 -13.93 13.74
N HIS A 40 -1.49 -13.69 12.60
CA HIS A 40 -2.75 -12.96 12.49
C HIS A 40 -3.85 -13.94 12.06
N ALA A 41 -4.65 -14.41 13.01
CA ALA A 41 -5.63 -15.48 12.84
C ALA A 41 -6.62 -15.26 11.67
N GLY A 42 -6.77 -16.32 10.85
CA GLY A 42 -7.47 -16.34 9.56
C GLY A 42 -6.45 -16.53 8.44
N ASP A 43 -6.66 -17.46 7.50
CA ASP A 43 -5.67 -17.92 6.52
C ASP A 43 -5.01 -16.84 5.63
N GLY A 44 -5.33 -15.54 5.79
CA GLY A 44 -4.73 -14.39 5.11
C GLY A 44 -5.00 -14.34 3.60
N LYS A 45 -5.45 -15.45 3.02
CA LYS A 45 -5.69 -15.67 1.61
C LYS A 45 -6.72 -14.70 1.05
N GLU A 46 -7.74 -14.31 1.80
CA GLU A 46 -8.77 -13.37 1.35
C GLU A 46 -8.18 -11.97 1.18
N VAL A 47 -7.35 -11.54 2.14
CA VAL A 47 -6.61 -10.29 2.07
C VAL A 47 -5.67 -10.31 0.87
N GLU A 48 -4.80 -11.32 0.76
CA GLU A 48 -3.87 -11.44 -0.36
C GLU A 48 -4.58 -11.56 -1.72
N SER A 49 -5.73 -12.24 -1.77
CA SER A 49 -6.55 -12.35 -2.98
C SER A 49 -7.13 -10.99 -3.40
N LEU A 50 -7.56 -10.16 -2.44
CA LEU A 50 -8.00 -8.80 -2.76
C LEU A 50 -6.87 -7.95 -3.37
N TYR A 51 -5.67 -8.03 -2.80
CA TYR A 51 -4.51 -7.33 -3.36
C TYR A 51 -4.10 -7.91 -4.72
N TYR A 52 -4.23 -9.21 -4.94
CA TYR A 52 -4.08 -9.80 -6.27
C TYR A 52 -5.09 -9.25 -7.27
N ALA A 53 -6.37 -9.12 -6.89
CA ALA A 53 -7.37 -8.46 -7.73
C ALA A 53 -7.00 -7.00 -8.04
N LEU A 54 -6.51 -6.23 -7.07
CA LEU A 54 -5.98 -4.88 -7.29
C LEU A 54 -4.82 -4.88 -8.31
N ALA A 55 -3.87 -5.81 -8.20
CA ALA A 55 -2.75 -5.92 -9.13
C ALA A 55 -3.21 -6.22 -10.57
N LEU A 56 -4.19 -7.11 -10.73
CA LEU A 56 -4.80 -7.41 -12.03
C LEU A 56 -5.48 -6.17 -12.64
N LEU A 57 -6.18 -5.37 -11.82
CA LEU A 57 -6.81 -4.13 -12.26
C LEU A 57 -5.79 -3.03 -12.61
N GLU A 58 -4.67 -2.95 -11.90
CA GLU A 58 -3.59 -2.00 -12.18
C GLU A 58 -2.85 -2.28 -13.50
N LEU A 59 -2.73 -3.54 -13.92
CA LEU A 59 -2.19 -3.91 -15.22
C LEU A 59 -3.12 -3.55 -16.39
N ALA A 60 -4.42 -3.38 -16.13
CA ALA A 60 -5.43 -2.99 -17.13
C ALA A 60 -5.58 -3.92 -18.35
N ASP A 61 -5.12 -5.18 -18.27
CA ASP A 61 -5.33 -6.19 -19.30
C ASP A 61 -6.78 -6.70 -19.28
N ARG A 62 -7.55 -6.45 -20.34
CA ARG A 62 -8.95 -6.93 -20.48
C ARG A 62 -9.19 -8.40 -20.10
N PRO A 63 -8.37 -9.40 -20.51
CA PRO A 63 -8.61 -10.79 -20.13
C PRO A 63 -8.45 -11.06 -18.62
N ARG A 64 -7.75 -10.18 -17.89
CA ARG A 64 -7.50 -10.31 -16.44
C ARG A 64 -8.58 -9.63 -15.59
N GLN A 65 -9.38 -8.76 -16.20
CA GLN A 65 -10.46 -8.04 -15.52
C GLN A 65 -11.53 -8.97 -14.95
N GLY A 66 -12.02 -9.95 -15.74
CA GLY A 66 -13.04 -10.88 -15.25
C GLY A 66 -12.58 -11.74 -14.05
N ARG A 67 -11.28 -12.08 -14.01
CA ARG A 67 -10.69 -12.77 -12.85
C ARG A 67 -10.67 -11.86 -11.62
N ALA A 68 -10.24 -10.60 -11.77
CA ALA A 68 -10.22 -9.64 -10.68
C ALA A 68 -11.63 -9.43 -10.10
N GLU A 69 -12.63 -9.27 -10.96
CA GLU A 69 -14.04 -9.11 -10.57
C GLU A 69 -14.57 -10.32 -9.79
N ALA A 70 -14.28 -11.54 -10.27
CA ALA A 70 -14.68 -12.77 -9.60
C ALA A 70 -14.04 -12.93 -8.21
N ILE A 71 -12.75 -12.58 -8.08
CA ILE A 71 -12.05 -12.60 -6.80
C ILE A 71 -12.66 -11.56 -5.85
N MET A 72 -12.89 -10.33 -6.32
CA MET A 72 -13.49 -9.27 -5.51
C MET A 72 -14.86 -9.66 -4.98
N ALA A 73 -15.75 -10.16 -5.85
CA ALA A 73 -17.09 -10.60 -5.45
C ALA A 73 -17.01 -11.66 -4.34
N ARG A 74 -16.04 -12.58 -4.43
CA ARG A 74 -15.82 -13.62 -3.44
C ARG A 74 -15.29 -13.08 -2.12
N VAL A 75 -14.31 -12.16 -2.15
CA VAL A 75 -13.78 -11.49 -0.94
C VAL A 75 -14.89 -10.75 -0.20
N MET A 76 -15.72 -10.00 -0.93
CA MET A 76 -16.81 -9.22 -0.32
C MET A 76 -17.93 -10.11 0.23
N ALA A 77 -18.27 -11.21 -0.46
CA ALA A 77 -19.18 -12.21 0.07
C ALA A 77 -18.65 -12.85 1.36
N TRP A 78 -17.36 -13.18 1.39
CA TRP A 78 -16.70 -13.70 2.59
C TRP A 78 -16.74 -12.68 3.73
N GLN A 79 -16.42 -11.40 3.48
CA GLN A 79 -16.42 -10.34 4.48
C GLN A 79 -17.78 -10.20 5.19
N LYS A 80 -18.89 -10.39 4.47
CA LYS A 80 -20.25 -10.34 5.06
C LYS A 80 -20.53 -11.50 6.02
N THR A 81 -19.84 -12.62 5.86
CA THR A 81 -20.08 -13.87 6.61
C THR A 81 -19.01 -14.17 7.66
N THR A 82 -17.88 -13.47 7.62
CA THR A 82 -16.75 -13.77 8.50
C THR A 82 -16.98 -13.26 9.91
N ALA A 83 -16.74 -14.13 10.90
CA ALA A 83 -16.74 -13.76 12.31
C ALA A 83 -15.37 -13.19 12.77
N ILE A 84 -14.39 -13.05 11.86
CA ILE A 84 -13.03 -12.60 12.17
C ILE A 84 -12.90 -11.11 11.80
N PRO A 85 -13.08 -10.18 12.77
CA PRO A 85 -13.13 -8.75 12.48
C PRO A 85 -11.78 -8.20 11.99
N GLN A 86 -10.70 -8.82 12.45
CA GLN A 86 -9.33 -8.43 12.17
C GLN A 86 -8.97 -8.62 10.69
N ALA A 87 -9.27 -9.79 10.12
CA ALA A 87 -8.98 -10.06 8.71
C ALA A 87 -9.86 -9.20 7.78
N ALA A 88 -11.11 -8.93 8.17
CA ALA A 88 -11.99 -8.01 7.46
C ALA A 88 -11.50 -6.55 7.52
N ARG A 89 -10.89 -6.13 8.63
CA ARG A 89 -10.25 -4.80 8.76
C ARG A 89 -9.09 -4.63 7.78
N ASP A 90 -8.25 -5.65 7.64
CA ASP A 90 -7.05 -5.59 6.82
C ASP A 90 -7.36 -5.53 5.29
N LEU A 91 -8.62 -5.78 4.90
CA LEU A 91 -9.14 -5.53 3.55
C LEU A 91 -9.32 -4.05 3.23
N GLY A 92 -9.56 -3.20 4.24
CA GLY A 92 -10.08 -1.85 4.05
C GLY A 92 -9.24 -1.01 3.09
N MET A 93 -7.91 -1.02 3.26
CA MET A 93 -7.02 -0.26 2.37
C MET A 93 -7.12 -0.73 0.91
N GLY A 94 -7.13 -2.05 0.67
CA GLY A 94 -7.29 -2.61 -0.67
C GLY A 94 -8.63 -2.24 -1.31
N LEU A 95 -9.73 -2.38 -0.56
CA LEU A 95 -11.08 -2.03 -1.02
C LEU A 95 -11.16 -0.56 -1.42
N TRP A 96 -10.67 0.34 -0.57
CA TRP A 96 -10.68 1.78 -0.85
C TRP A 96 -9.79 2.16 -2.02
N LEU A 97 -8.60 1.56 -2.17
CA LEU A 97 -7.74 1.79 -3.34
C LEU A 97 -8.43 1.35 -4.64
N ILE A 98 -9.08 0.19 -4.65
CA ILE A 98 -9.88 -0.27 -5.80
C ILE A 98 -11.03 0.72 -6.07
N ARG A 99 -11.75 1.14 -5.03
CA ARG A 99 -12.87 2.08 -5.16
C ARG A 99 -12.42 3.40 -5.78
N PHE A 100 -11.34 4.00 -5.29
CA PHE A 100 -10.89 5.29 -5.79
C PHE A 100 -10.37 5.23 -7.23
N ARG A 101 -9.67 4.15 -7.59
CA ARG A 101 -8.94 4.07 -8.87
C ARG A 101 -9.70 3.36 -9.97
N HIS A 102 -10.49 2.35 -9.63
CA HIS A 102 -11.05 1.40 -10.59
C HIS A 102 -12.56 1.33 -10.60
N ARG A 103 -13.29 2.01 -9.68
CA ARG A 103 -14.76 1.90 -9.62
C ARG A 103 -15.47 2.10 -10.96
N THR A 104 -15.00 2.99 -11.83
CA THR A 104 -15.66 3.28 -13.11
C THR A 104 -15.50 2.16 -14.13
N ARG A 105 -14.54 1.25 -13.92
CA ARG A 105 -14.28 0.09 -14.78
C ARG A 105 -15.09 -1.14 -14.38
N LEU A 106 -15.66 -1.15 -13.17
CA LEU A 106 -16.37 -2.30 -12.61
C LEU A 106 -17.86 -2.30 -13.02
N PRO A 107 -18.47 -3.48 -13.18
CA PRO A 107 -19.93 -3.63 -13.36
C PRO A 107 -20.73 -2.97 -12.22
N ALA A 108 -21.95 -2.52 -12.52
CA ALA A 108 -22.76 -1.76 -11.58
C ALA A 108 -23.00 -2.49 -10.25
N GLU A 109 -23.30 -3.78 -10.33
CA GLU A 109 -23.56 -4.65 -9.19
C GLU A 109 -22.31 -4.77 -8.29
N LEU A 110 -21.14 -4.93 -8.91
CA LEU A 110 -19.87 -5.05 -8.16
C LEU A 110 -19.47 -3.72 -7.52
N ARG A 111 -19.78 -2.58 -8.15
CA ARG A 111 -19.55 -1.26 -7.56
C ARG A 111 -20.38 -1.06 -6.29
N GLN A 112 -21.65 -1.46 -6.30
CA GLN A 112 -22.50 -1.36 -5.12
C GLN A 112 -21.97 -2.24 -3.98
N GLN A 113 -21.61 -3.50 -4.28
CA GLN A 113 -21.01 -4.40 -3.29
C GLN A 113 -19.70 -3.82 -2.72
N LEU A 114 -18.88 -3.20 -3.56
CA LEU A 114 -17.63 -2.56 -3.15
C LEU A 114 -17.88 -1.37 -2.21
N GLU A 115 -18.91 -0.56 -2.47
CA GLU A 115 -19.26 0.56 -1.60
C GLU A 115 -19.71 0.09 -0.22
N GLU A 116 -20.57 -0.93 -0.15
CA GLU A 116 -20.98 -1.57 1.11
C GLU A 116 -19.76 -2.13 1.87
N ALA A 117 -18.92 -2.91 1.19
CA ALA A 117 -17.73 -3.51 1.76
C ALA A 117 -16.72 -2.47 2.31
N CYS A 118 -16.58 -1.34 1.62
CA CYS A 118 -15.74 -0.22 2.07
C CYS A 118 -16.24 0.40 3.38
N LEU A 119 -17.56 0.58 3.53
CA LEU A 119 -18.18 1.12 4.74
C LEU A 119 -18.06 0.13 5.90
N ASP A 120 -18.31 -1.16 5.66
CA ASP A 120 -18.13 -2.21 6.66
C ASP A 120 -16.69 -2.24 7.19
N ALA A 121 -15.70 -2.16 6.28
CA ALA A 121 -14.29 -2.10 6.66
C ALA A 121 -13.95 -0.84 7.49
N ALA A 122 -14.60 0.29 7.21
CA ALA A 122 -14.42 1.52 7.99
C ALA A 122 -15.01 1.44 9.39
N HIS A 123 -16.21 0.84 9.53
CA HIS A 123 -16.79 0.57 10.84
C HIS A 123 -15.92 -0.36 11.69
N LEU A 124 -15.30 -1.36 11.08
CA LEU A 124 -14.33 -2.23 11.76
C LEU A 124 -13.06 -1.48 12.15
N ALA A 125 -12.51 -0.66 11.25
CA ALA A 125 -11.33 0.15 11.50
C ALA A 125 -11.50 1.08 12.72
N ALA A 126 -12.68 1.71 12.87
CA ALA A 126 -12.99 2.60 13.99
C ALA A 126 -13.06 1.91 15.36
N ARG A 127 -13.17 0.57 15.42
CA ARG A 127 -13.30 -0.21 16.66
C ARG A 127 -11.98 -0.84 17.13
N THR A 128 -10.89 -0.57 16.42
CA THR A 128 -9.58 -1.20 16.68
C THR A 128 -8.50 -0.15 16.85
N ASP A 129 -7.33 -0.57 17.32
CA ASP A 129 -6.17 0.32 17.46
C ASP A 129 -5.87 1.07 16.15
N ALA A 130 -5.64 2.37 16.27
CA ALA A 130 -5.35 3.24 15.15
C ALA A 130 -4.01 2.84 14.50
N THR A 131 -4.08 2.37 13.26
CA THR A 131 -2.94 2.18 12.37
C THR A 131 -3.05 3.19 11.24
N ALA A 132 -1.95 3.51 10.56
CA ALA A 132 -2.00 4.46 9.44
C ALA A 132 -2.99 4.02 8.35
N ALA A 133 -3.07 2.71 8.07
CA ALA A 133 -4.04 2.14 7.13
C ALA A 133 -5.48 2.29 7.63
N SER A 134 -5.76 2.02 8.91
CA SER A 134 -7.11 2.18 9.47
C SER A 134 -7.54 3.65 9.54
N VAL A 135 -6.61 4.59 9.73
CA VAL A 135 -6.91 6.03 9.64
C VAL A 135 -7.24 6.43 8.20
N PHE A 136 -6.49 5.96 7.20
CA PHE A 136 -6.83 6.20 5.78
C PHE A 136 -8.26 5.72 5.46
N VAL A 137 -8.61 4.50 5.87
CA VAL A 137 -9.94 3.93 5.66
C VAL A 137 -11.04 4.78 6.31
N GLN A 138 -10.83 5.23 7.55
CA GLN A 138 -11.80 6.06 8.27
C GLN A 138 -11.95 7.45 7.64
N LEU A 139 -10.86 8.12 7.26
CA LEU A 139 -10.91 9.42 6.56
C LEU A 139 -11.63 9.31 5.22
N ALA A 140 -11.37 8.23 4.46
CA ALA A 140 -12.04 7.98 3.19
C ALA A 140 -13.55 7.74 3.35
N ALA A 141 -13.97 7.06 4.41
CA ALA A 141 -15.37 6.82 4.73
C ALA A 141 -16.10 8.06 5.28
N ALA A 142 -15.41 8.93 6.01
CA ALA A 142 -15.98 10.15 6.58
C ALA A 142 -16.20 11.26 5.52
N GLU A 143 -15.49 11.21 4.38
CA GLU A 143 -15.56 12.22 3.32
C GLU A 143 -16.98 12.58 2.85
N PRO A 144 -17.87 11.61 2.54
CA PRO A 144 -19.24 11.93 2.13
C PRO A 144 -20.09 12.55 3.25
N GLY A 145 -19.76 12.25 4.51
CA GLY A 145 -20.51 12.67 5.70
C GLY A 145 -20.16 14.06 6.23
N HIS A 146 -19.08 14.68 5.74
CA HIS A 146 -18.59 16.00 6.19
C HIS A 146 -18.38 16.09 7.72
N ASP A 147 -17.91 15.00 8.34
CA ASP A 147 -17.60 14.96 9.78
C ASP A 147 -16.24 15.60 10.08
N ASP A 148 -16.23 16.93 10.15
CA ASP A 148 -15.03 17.73 10.44
C ASP A 148 -14.39 17.38 11.79
N THR A 149 -15.19 17.06 12.81
CA THR A 149 -14.68 16.81 14.16
C THR A 149 -13.95 15.47 14.22
N GLY A 150 -14.56 14.40 13.70
CA GLY A 150 -13.93 13.09 13.60
C GLY A 150 -12.66 13.12 12.76
N MET A 151 -12.68 13.85 11.63
CA MET A 151 -11.50 13.99 10.78
C MET A 151 -10.32 14.70 11.46
N ARG A 152 -10.57 15.71 12.31
CA ARG A 152 -9.49 16.37 13.07
C ARG A 152 -8.79 15.38 13.99
N GLY A 153 -9.53 14.58 14.75
CA GLY A 153 -8.94 13.57 15.63
C GLY A 153 -8.09 12.55 14.87
N LEU A 154 -8.56 12.10 13.70
CA LEU A 154 -7.81 11.19 12.84
C LEU A 154 -6.52 11.81 12.28
N LEU A 155 -6.53 13.11 11.94
CA LEU A 155 -5.34 13.83 11.50
C LEU A 155 -4.33 14.01 12.65
N GLU A 156 -4.80 14.28 13.87
CA GLU A 156 -3.94 14.34 15.07
C GLU A 156 -3.28 12.99 15.36
N ASP A 157 -4.00 11.89 15.18
CA ASP A 157 -3.43 10.54 15.28
C ASP A 157 -2.32 10.30 14.25
N LEU A 158 -2.49 10.75 13.01
CA LEU A 158 -1.43 10.68 11.99
C LEU A 158 -0.21 11.53 12.37
N MET A 159 -0.43 12.74 12.89
CA MET A 159 0.66 13.60 13.37
C MET A 159 1.50 12.91 14.45
N ARG A 160 0.83 12.26 15.40
CA ARG A 160 1.46 11.46 16.45
C ARG A 160 2.25 10.28 15.86
N MET A 161 1.64 9.52 14.96
CA MET A 161 2.30 8.39 14.28
C MET A 161 3.55 8.80 13.51
N VAL A 162 3.54 9.93 12.79
CA VAL A 162 4.73 10.45 12.09
C VAL A 162 5.90 10.65 13.05
N SER A 163 5.62 11.13 14.25
CA SER A 163 6.64 11.42 15.26
C SER A 163 7.16 10.16 15.95
N THR A 164 6.34 9.11 16.10
CA THR A 164 6.66 7.92 16.91
C THR A 164 6.89 6.64 16.11
N ALA A 165 6.64 6.63 14.81
CA ALA A 165 6.71 5.41 14.00
C ALA A 165 8.10 4.76 14.07
N SER A 166 8.12 3.43 14.26
CA SER A 166 9.33 2.64 14.15
C SER A 166 9.84 2.56 12.69
N PRO A 167 11.10 2.15 12.46
CA PRO A 167 11.59 1.88 11.12
C PRO A 167 10.72 0.89 10.33
N GLN A 168 10.17 -0.13 11.00
CA GLN A 168 9.29 -1.12 10.37
C GLN A 168 7.91 -0.56 9.98
N GLU A 169 7.42 0.45 10.69
CA GLU A 169 6.12 1.09 10.41
C GLU A 169 6.23 2.23 9.39
N THR A 170 7.43 2.72 9.13
CA THR A 170 7.68 3.91 8.30
C THR A 170 7.14 3.72 6.88
N ALA A 171 7.33 2.54 6.28
CA ALA A 171 6.78 2.23 4.96
C ALA A 171 5.26 2.33 4.94
N SER A 172 4.58 1.60 5.84
CA SER A 172 3.12 1.56 5.94
C SER A 172 2.52 2.94 6.18
N LEU A 173 3.16 3.74 7.04
CA LEU A 173 2.75 5.13 7.29
C LEU A 173 2.87 5.99 6.03
N LEU A 174 4.00 5.96 5.33
CA LEU A 174 4.19 6.71 4.09
C LEU A 174 3.16 6.30 3.03
N VAL A 175 2.93 5.00 2.83
CA VAL A 175 1.91 4.52 1.89
C VAL A 175 0.54 5.09 2.23
N ALA A 176 0.13 5.03 3.51
CA ALA A 176 -1.16 5.55 3.94
C ALA A 176 -1.27 7.07 3.74
N LEU A 177 -0.25 7.85 4.08
CA LEU A 177 -0.25 9.31 3.89
C LEU A 177 -0.41 9.69 2.42
N HIS A 178 0.31 9.02 1.51
CA HIS A 178 0.17 9.23 0.07
C HIS A 178 -1.17 8.75 -0.47
N ALA A 179 -1.74 7.67 0.09
CA ALA A 179 -3.09 7.24 -0.23
C ALA A 179 -4.14 8.29 0.19
N ILE A 180 -3.99 8.90 1.37
CA ILE A 180 -4.86 9.97 1.85
C ILE A 180 -4.75 11.18 0.93
N GLU A 181 -3.54 11.70 0.71
CA GLU A 181 -3.28 12.86 -0.15
C GLU A 181 -3.85 12.67 -1.57
N SER A 182 -3.69 11.47 -2.11
CA SER A 182 -4.09 11.15 -3.47
C SER A 182 -5.58 10.97 -3.64
N ASN A 183 -6.32 10.56 -2.61
CA ASN A 183 -7.68 10.06 -2.79
C ASN A 183 -8.74 10.80 -1.98
N VAL A 184 -8.41 11.31 -0.79
CA VAL A 184 -9.36 12.04 0.06
C VAL A 184 -9.38 13.52 -0.37
N ARG A 185 -10.55 14.04 -0.74
CA ARG A 185 -10.72 15.41 -1.26
C ARG A 185 -11.27 16.41 -0.26
N HIS A 186 -11.55 15.96 0.96
CA HIS A 186 -12.05 16.83 2.03
C HIS A 186 -11.11 18.04 2.28
N PRO A 187 -11.63 19.29 2.33
CA PRO A 187 -10.80 20.50 2.45
C PRO A 187 -9.82 20.48 3.63
N LEU A 188 -10.32 20.08 4.81
CA LEU A 188 -9.50 19.98 6.04
C LEU A 188 -8.30 19.03 5.86
N VAL A 189 -8.53 17.88 5.22
CA VAL A 189 -7.47 16.89 4.98
C VAL A 189 -6.47 17.43 3.98
N ARG A 190 -6.93 18.08 2.90
CA ARG A 190 -6.05 18.65 1.88
C ARG A 190 -5.11 19.73 2.43
N GLU A 191 -5.58 20.53 3.38
CA GLU A 191 -4.77 21.57 4.01
C GLU A 191 -3.65 20.99 4.87
N GLN A 192 -3.91 19.89 5.59
CA GLN A 192 -2.99 19.34 6.58
C GLN A 192 -2.09 18.21 6.06
N ILE A 193 -2.54 17.45 5.06
CA ILE A 193 -1.84 16.22 4.65
C ILE A 193 -0.49 16.49 3.96
N GLY A 194 -0.38 17.56 3.16
CA GLY A 194 0.86 17.90 2.45
C GLY A 194 2.04 18.14 3.41
N PRO A 195 1.91 19.03 4.41
CA PRO A 195 2.91 19.20 5.47
C PRO A 195 3.26 17.91 6.22
N LEU A 196 2.27 17.03 6.45
CA LEU A 196 2.49 15.74 7.10
C LEU A 196 3.31 14.78 6.25
N VAL A 197 3.02 14.67 4.95
CA VAL A 197 3.80 13.87 3.99
C VAL A 197 5.26 14.32 3.97
N VAL A 198 5.51 15.63 3.91
CA VAL A 198 6.87 16.19 3.92
C VAL A 198 7.59 15.87 5.24
N SER A 199 6.88 16.01 6.37
CA SER A 199 7.45 15.74 7.70
C SER A 199 7.79 14.26 7.86
N ALA A 200 6.92 13.35 7.40
CA ALA A 200 7.15 11.92 7.40
C ALA A 200 8.37 11.55 6.55
N TRP A 201 8.54 12.14 5.37
CA TRP A 201 9.72 11.91 4.54
C TRP A 201 11.02 12.42 5.16
N ARG A 202 11.01 13.61 5.78
CA ARG A 202 12.18 14.14 6.49
C ARG A 202 12.58 13.23 7.64
N GLU A 203 11.59 12.72 8.37
CA GLU A 203 11.82 11.81 9.49
C GLU A 203 12.35 10.45 9.01
N ALA A 204 11.76 9.88 7.96
CA ALA A 204 12.28 8.68 7.30
C ALA A 204 13.74 8.86 6.86
N ALA A 205 14.05 9.97 6.17
CA ALA A 205 15.40 10.25 5.71
C ALA A 205 16.38 10.47 6.87
N ARG A 206 15.96 11.13 7.96
CA ARG A 206 16.77 11.28 9.18
C ARG A 206 17.11 9.91 9.81
N ARG A 207 16.13 9.01 9.87
CA ARG A 207 16.29 7.66 10.45
C ARG A 207 17.24 6.81 9.63
N PHE A 208 17.01 6.70 8.33
CA PHE A 208 17.81 5.83 7.44
C PHE A 208 19.14 6.45 6.99
N GLY A 209 19.24 7.78 6.96
CA GLY A 209 20.45 8.50 6.54
C GLY A 209 21.53 8.64 7.62
N ARG A 210 21.17 8.64 8.92
CA ARG A 210 22.15 8.91 10.00
C ARG A 210 22.73 7.68 10.69
N SER A 211 22.04 6.54 10.69
CA SER A 211 22.41 5.46 11.62
C SER A 211 23.29 4.38 11.00
N GLY A 212 23.24 4.11 9.70
CA GLY A 212 23.98 3.02 9.03
C GLY A 212 23.70 1.59 9.53
N LYS A 213 23.03 1.47 10.67
CA LYS A 213 22.66 0.23 11.35
C LYS A 213 21.31 -0.29 10.85
N ASP A 214 20.39 0.62 10.53
CA ASP A 214 19.07 0.29 10.00
C ASP A 214 19.02 0.58 8.50
N ARG A 215 19.08 -0.48 7.68
CA ARG A 215 18.87 -0.35 6.24
C ARG A 215 17.37 -0.26 5.96
N PRO A 216 16.93 0.62 5.04
CA PRO A 216 15.54 0.64 4.61
C PRO A 216 15.19 -0.72 4.00
N ASP A 217 13.97 -1.19 4.26
CA ASP A 217 13.45 -2.40 3.63
C ASP A 217 13.15 -2.15 2.13
N ALA A 218 12.76 -3.22 1.42
CA ALA A 218 12.46 -3.14 -0.01
C ALA A 218 11.31 -2.16 -0.31
N VAL A 219 10.31 -2.08 0.56
CA VAL A 219 9.10 -1.24 0.40
C VAL A 219 9.45 0.23 0.57
N THR A 220 10.24 0.57 1.59
CA THR A 220 10.74 1.92 1.85
C THR A 220 11.67 2.37 0.73
N THR A 221 12.55 1.48 0.25
CA THR A 221 13.43 1.75 -0.88
C THR A 221 12.63 1.99 -2.16
N ALA A 222 11.61 1.16 -2.42
CA ALA A 222 10.68 1.34 -3.54
C ALA A 222 9.96 2.69 -3.48
N LEU A 223 9.46 3.08 -2.30
CA LEU A 223 8.84 4.39 -2.08
C LEU A 223 9.82 5.52 -2.42
N ALA A 224 11.06 5.45 -1.92
CA ALA A 224 12.07 6.47 -2.17
C ALA A 224 12.42 6.55 -3.67
N MET A 225 12.61 5.41 -4.35
CA MET A 225 12.85 5.35 -5.79
C MET A 225 11.69 5.94 -6.61
N ARG A 226 10.44 5.71 -6.20
CA ARG A 226 9.29 6.31 -6.87
C ARG A 226 9.23 7.82 -6.61
N ALA A 227 9.35 8.23 -5.35
CA ALA A 227 9.25 9.61 -4.90
C ALA A 227 10.33 10.51 -5.50
N THR A 228 11.55 10.00 -5.65
CA THR A 228 12.70 10.73 -6.21
C THR A 228 12.87 10.54 -7.72
N GLN A 229 11.87 9.96 -8.37
CA GLN A 229 11.93 9.58 -9.78
C GLN A 229 13.08 8.62 -10.19
N GLY A 230 13.79 8.03 -9.23
CA GLY A 230 14.89 7.08 -9.47
C GLY A 230 16.25 7.63 -9.04
N LEU A 231 16.32 8.89 -8.60
CA LEU A 231 17.56 9.52 -8.13
C LEU A 231 18.09 8.87 -6.85
N ALA A 232 17.20 8.45 -5.94
CA ALA A 232 17.57 7.56 -4.84
C ALA A 232 17.67 6.13 -5.40
N GLY A 233 18.79 5.80 -6.05
CA GLY A 233 19.01 4.48 -6.66
C GLY A 233 19.05 3.33 -5.64
N GLY A 234 18.88 2.09 -6.12
CA GLY A 234 19.00 0.88 -5.31
C GLY A 234 18.50 -0.37 -6.05
N ALA A 235 19.15 -1.51 -5.85
CA ALA A 235 18.63 -2.79 -6.30
C ALA A 235 17.57 -3.28 -5.31
N ILE A 236 16.36 -3.55 -5.79
CA ILE A 236 15.26 -4.10 -4.99
C ILE A 236 15.02 -5.54 -5.40
N VAL A 237 15.13 -6.43 -4.43
CA VAL A 237 14.69 -7.82 -4.56
C VAL A 237 13.60 -8.01 -3.50
N PRO A 238 12.31 -7.88 -3.87
CA PRO A 238 11.24 -7.97 -2.89
C PRO A 238 11.07 -9.43 -2.46
N GLU A 239 10.92 -9.65 -1.15
CA GLU A 239 10.53 -10.94 -0.61
C GLU A 239 9.03 -11.21 -0.87
N ALA A 240 8.63 -12.48 -0.91
CA ALA A 240 7.26 -12.86 -1.25
C ALA A 240 6.21 -12.25 -0.30
N ASP A 241 6.56 -12.05 0.97
CA ASP A 241 5.72 -11.42 2.00
C ASP A 241 5.68 -9.88 1.91
N GLN A 242 6.55 -9.26 1.10
CA GLN A 242 6.59 -7.82 0.86
C GLN A 242 5.78 -7.38 -0.38
N LEU A 243 5.36 -8.33 -1.23
CA LEU A 243 4.70 -8.03 -2.51
C LEU A 243 3.40 -7.23 -2.33
N ARG A 244 2.63 -7.49 -1.28
CA ARG A 244 1.43 -6.71 -0.95
C ARG A 244 1.75 -5.24 -0.69
N ALA A 245 2.70 -5.00 0.20
CA ALA A 245 3.11 -3.64 0.54
C ALA A 245 3.71 -2.92 -0.68
N LEU A 246 4.49 -3.64 -1.49
CA LEU A 246 5.02 -3.13 -2.76
C LEU A 246 3.90 -2.77 -3.74
N LEU A 247 2.87 -3.59 -3.88
CA LEU A 247 1.71 -3.27 -4.71
C LEU A 247 1.04 -1.97 -4.26
N CYS A 248 0.84 -1.77 -2.95
CA CYS A 248 0.29 -0.53 -2.44
C CYS A 248 1.16 0.66 -2.85
N VAL A 249 2.49 0.51 -2.75
CA VAL A 249 3.45 1.51 -3.24
C VAL A 249 3.23 1.77 -4.72
N LEU A 250 2.94 0.78 -5.57
CA LEU A 250 2.74 0.97 -7.02
C LEU A 250 1.36 1.56 -7.39
N ALA A 251 0.35 1.33 -6.55
CA ALA A 251 -1.03 1.77 -6.77
C ALA A 251 -1.29 3.22 -6.32
N ILE A 252 -0.55 3.75 -5.35
CA ILE A 252 -0.69 5.15 -4.92
C ILE A 252 -0.06 6.12 -5.93
N ASN A 253 -0.56 7.36 -5.98
CA ASN A 253 0.16 8.44 -6.63
C ASN A 253 1.09 9.07 -5.59
N LEU A 254 2.38 9.17 -5.90
CA LEU A 254 3.34 9.83 -5.02
C LEU A 254 3.48 11.27 -5.47
N ARG A 255 3.00 12.21 -4.66
CA ARG A 255 3.20 13.64 -4.90
C ARG A 255 4.12 14.18 -3.83
N LEU A 256 5.09 14.95 -4.25
CA LEU A 256 5.99 15.69 -3.37
C LEU A 256 6.00 17.14 -3.83
N PRO A 257 6.17 18.11 -2.92
CA PRO A 257 6.39 19.49 -3.30
C PRO A 257 7.59 19.62 -4.25
N ASP A 258 7.53 20.61 -5.14
CA ASP A 258 8.61 20.90 -6.07
C ASP A 258 9.96 21.10 -5.32
N ALA A 259 11.07 20.67 -5.94
CA ALA A 259 12.43 20.62 -5.38
C ALA A 259 12.67 19.66 -4.18
N PHE A 260 11.62 19.14 -3.53
CA PHE A 260 11.79 18.15 -2.46
C PHE A 260 12.33 16.78 -2.94
N PRO A 261 12.03 16.27 -4.14
CA PRO A 261 12.63 15.02 -4.64
C PRO A 261 14.17 15.02 -4.65
N GLU A 262 14.80 16.14 -5.04
CA GLU A 262 16.26 16.29 -5.04
C GLU A 262 16.81 16.35 -3.61
N THR A 263 16.12 17.09 -2.74
CA THR A 263 16.45 17.15 -1.30
C THR A 263 16.36 15.76 -0.68
N LEU A 264 15.31 15.01 -0.98
CA LEU A 264 15.11 13.65 -0.50
C LEU A 264 16.20 12.73 -1.04
N ALA A 265 16.55 12.82 -2.33
CA ALA A 265 17.63 12.04 -2.92
C ALA A 265 18.98 12.34 -2.26
N ALA A 266 19.29 13.61 -1.98
CA ALA A 266 20.51 14.01 -1.27
C ALA A 266 20.52 13.47 0.17
N LEU A 267 19.41 13.56 0.90
CA LEU A 267 19.27 13.01 2.25
C LEU A 267 19.38 11.48 2.26
N TRP A 268 18.92 10.81 1.20
CA TRP A 268 19.01 9.36 1.04
C TRP A 268 20.43 8.91 0.68
N ALA A 269 21.13 9.67 -0.16
CA ALA A 269 22.49 9.39 -0.62
C ALA A 269 23.57 9.69 0.44
N SER A 270 23.25 10.54 1.43
CA SER A 270 24.17 10.87 2.53
C SER A 270 24.19 9.82 3.66
N GLY A 271 23.48 8.70 3.51
CA GLY A 271 23.68 7.49 4.30
C GLY A 271 24.98 6.75 3.95
N PRO A 272 25.46 5.80 4.79
CA PRO A 272 26.72 5.12 4.52
C PRO A 272 26.64 4.38 3.19
N GLY A 273 27.63 4.66 2.34
CA GLY A 273 27.66 4.24 0.94
C GLY A 273 27.48 2.73 0.73
N PRO A 274 27.17 2.30 -0.50
CA PRO A 274 26.93 0.91 -0.80
C PRO A 274 28.17 0.08 -0.47
N VAL A 275 28.03 -0.86 0.47
CA VAL A 275 28.96 -1.98 0.58
C VAL A 275 28.79 -2.79 -0.71
N ARG A 276 29.85 -2.83 -1.54
CA ARG A 276 29.94 -3.68 -2.73
C ARG A 276 29.43 -5.08 -2.37
N LYS A 277 28.33 -5.52 -2.98
CA LYS A 277 27.89 -6.91 -2.87
C LYS A 277 28.73 -7.77 -3.81
N SER A 278 29.28 -8.83 -3.24
CA SER A 278 29.82 -10.03 -3.89
C SER A 278 28.83 -10.58 -4.92
N PRO A 279 29.27 -11.18 -6.04
CA PRO A 279 28.40 -11.61 -7.12
C PRO A 279 27.66 -12.88 -6.68
N VAL A 280 26.37 -12.75 -6.39
CA VAL A 280 25.43 -13.88 -6.41
C VAL A 280 24.34 -13.50 -7.39
N ALA A 281 24.24 -14.29 -8.45
CA ALA A 281 23.31 -14.11 -9.56
C ALA A 281 21.86 -13.97 -9.06
N GLY A 282 21.18 -12.90 -9.47
CA GLY A 282 19.78 -12.69 -9.12
C GLY A 282 19.24 -11.39 -9.71
N LEU A 283 18.69 -11.50 -10.93
CA LEU A 283 17.78 -10.56 -11.61
C LEU A 283 18.21 -9.08 -11.59
N GLU A 284 19.09 -8.72 -12.50
CA GLU A 284 19.23 -7.34 -12.97
C GLU A 284 17.97 -6.96 -13.76
N VAL A 285 17.12 -6.10 -13.18
CA VAL A 285 16.21 -5.30 -13.99
C VAL A 285 17.09 -4.21 -14.60
N GLY A 286 17.38 -4.35 -15.90
CA GLY A 286 18.32 -3.52 -16.63
C GLY A 286 18.08 -2.02 -16.41
N ALA A 287 19.17 -1.30 -16.18
CA ALA A 287 19.19 0.14 -16.23
C ALA A 287 18.80 0.59 -17.66
N PHE A 288 17.75 1.39 -17.76
CA PHE A 288 17.47 2.25 -18.89
C PHE A 288 17.60 3.71 -18.43
#